data_AF-A0A2X4V556-F1
#
_entry.id   AF-A0A2X4V556-F1
#
_cell.length_a   1.000
_cell.length_b   1.000
_cell.length_c   1.000
_cell.angle_alpha   90.00
_cell.angle_beta   90.00
_cell.angle_gamma   90.00
#
_symmetry.space_group_name_H-M   'P 1'
#
loop_
_entity.id
_entity.type
_entity.pdbx_description
1 polymer ?
#
loop_
_entity_poly.entity_id
_entity_poly.type
_entity_poly.pdbx_seq_one_letter_code
_entity_poly.pdbx_strand_id
1 'polypeptide(L)'
;MRLRAKSLGIRRIEGHEKGGFVEFSDSNHVDPAFLIGLLQKQPQRYKLDGPSKLKFSLDLSERPKRLTFISELLEQFEQHRLS
;
A
#
# COMPACT_ATOMS: atom_id res chain seq x y z
N MET A 1 -10.47 7.46 -3.04
CA MET A 1 -9.49 6.83 -2.12
C MET A 1 -10.13 6.06 -0.97
N ARG A 2 -10.92 6.69 -0.08
CA ARG A 2 -11.50 5.99 1.08
C ARG A 2 -12.38 4.78 0.71
N LEU A 3 -13.23 4.92 -0.30
CA LEU A 3 -14.08 3.81 -0.80
C LEU A 3 -13.23 2.66 -1.38
N ARG A 4 -12.23 3.00 -2.20
CA ARG A 4 -11.24 2.07 -2.77
C ARG A 4 -10.56 1.24 -1.69
N ALA A 5 -9.96 1.93 -0.70
CA ALA A 5 -9.31 1.32 0.44
C ALA A 5 -10.23 0.39 1.25
N LYS A 6 -11.46 0.82 1.53
CA LYS A 6 -12.45 -0.02 2.23
C LYS A 6 -12.77 -1.29 1.42
N SER A 7 -12.94 -1.16 0.11
CA SER A 7 -13.26 -2.30 -0.77
C SER A 7 -12.14 -3.34 -0.86
N LEU A 8 -10.90 -2.93 -0.61
CA LEU A 8 -9.71 -3.79 -0.56
C LEU A 8 -9.50 -4.45 0.82
N GLY A 9 -10.29 -4.09 1.84
CA GLY A 9 -10.02 -4.48 3.22
C GLY A 9 -8.78 -3.81 3.81
N ILE A 10 -8.54 -2.54 3.48
CA ILE A 10 -7.51 -1.73 4.11
C ILE A 10 -8.11 -1.05 5.35
N ARG A 11 -7.54 -1.33 6.52
CA ARG A 11 -7.93 -0.74 7.81
C ARG A 11 -7.47 0.71 7.91
N ARG A 12 -6.23 0.99 7.50
CA ARG A 12 -5.62 2.32 7.60
C ARG A 12 -4.58 2.52 6.50
N ILE A 13 -4.49 3.74 6.00
CA ILE A 13 -3.44 4.16 5.09
C ILE A 13 -2.96 5.54 5.49
N GLU A 14 -1.65 5.70 5.67
CA GLU A 14 -1.05 6.97 6.04
C GLU A 14 0.19 7.22 5.19
N GLY A 15 0.31 8.46 4.72
CA GLY A 15 1.50 8.96 4.05
C GLY A 15 2.04 10.18 4.78
N HIS A 16 3.35 10.29 4.83
CA HIS A 16 4.13 11.42 5.33
C HIS A 16 5.27 11.69 4.34
N GLU A 17 6.09 12.71 4.61
CA GLU A 17 7.11 13.21 3.68
C GLU A 17 8.16 12.18 3.26
N LYS A 18 8.40 11.16 4.09
CA LYS A 18 9.41 10.12 3.85
C LYS A 18 8.82 8.75 3.50
N GLY A 19 7.51 8.67 3.27
CA GLY A 19 6.84 7.42 2.94
C GLY A 19 5.52 7.26 3.67
N GLY A 20 5.29 6.10 4.29
CA GLY A 20 4.01 5.78 4.90
C GLY A 20 3.79 4.30 5.11
N PHE A 21 2.53 3.93 5.36
CA PHE A 21 2.13 2.55 5.49
C PHE A 21 0.70 2.31 5.01
N VAL A 22 0.44 1.04 4.68
CA VAL A 22 -0.88 0.47 4.50
C VAL A 22 -1.03 -0.64 5.53
N GLU A 23 -2.09 -0.57 6.34
CA GLU A 23 -2.47 -1.59 7.29
C GLU A 23 -3.71 -2.31 6.78
N PHE A 24 -3.57 -3.59 6.52
CA PHE A 24 -4.61 -4.47 6.02
C PHE A 24 -5.44 -5.04 7.17
N SER A 25 -6.72 -5.31 6.93
CA SER A 25 -7.52 -6.16 7.80
C SER A 25 -7.30 -7.64 7.46
N ASP A 26 -7.76 -8.52 8.35
CA ASP A 26 -7.69 -9.98 8.14
C ASP A 26 -8.48 -10.43 6.90
N SER A 27 -9.52 -9.68 6.53
CA SER A 27 -10.35 -9.89 5.32
C SER A 27 -9.93 -9.03 4.12
N ASN A 28 -8.65 -8.65 4.02
CA ASN A 28 -8.17 -7.92 2.83
C ASN A 28 -8.16 -8.82 1.57
N HIS A 29 -8.32 -8.18 0.41
CA HIS A 29 -8.50 -8.89 -0.87
C HIS A 29 -7.32 -8.69 -1.82
N VAL A 30 -6.18 -8.19 -1.33
CA VAL A 30 -4.99 -7.95 -2.15
C VAL A 30 -4.25 -9.28 -2.33
N ASP A 31 -3.85 -9.59 -3.56
CA ASP A 31 -3.09 -10.80 -3.87
C ASP A 31 -1.77 -10.85 -3.08
N PRO A 32 -1.57 -11.86 -2.20
CA PRO A 32 -0.32 -12.02 -1.45
C PRO A 32 0.90 -12.18 -2.36
N ALA A 33 0.76 -12.80 -3.53
CA ALA A 33 1.87 -12.98 -4.47
C ALA A 33 2.35 -11.63 -5.03
N PHE A 34 1.41 -10.71 -5.29
CA PHE A 34 1.73 -9.34 -5.69
C PHE A 34 2.49 -8.60 -4.57
N LEU A 35 2.02 -8.68 -3.32
CA LEU A 35 2.67 -8.05 -2.16
C LEU A 35 4.10 -8.57 -1.95
N ILE A 36 4.29 -9.90 -2.02
CA ILE A 36 5.62 -10.52 -1.96
C ILE A 36 6.51 -10.01 -3.10
N GLY A 37 5.95 -9.88 -4.31
CA GLY A 37 6.64 -9.31 -5.46
C GLY A 37 7.14 -7.89 -5.22
N LEU A 38 6.35 -7.02 -4.58
CA LEU A 38 6.79 -5.66 -4.21
C LEU A 38 7.99 -5.68 -3.26
N LEU A 39 7.95 -6.54 -2.25
CA LEU A 39 9.02 -6.69 -1.25
C LEU A 39 10.32 -7.18 -1.90
N GLN A 40 10.23 -8.15 -2.82
CA GLN A 40 11.40 -8.72 -3.49
C GLN A 40 11.98 -7.79 -4.56
N LYS A 41 11.14 -7.14 -5.37
CA LYS A 41 11.57 -6.28 -6.48
C LYS A 41 12.04 -4.92 -6.00
N GLN A 42 11.46 -4.39 -4.92
CA GLN A 42 11.76 -3.05 -4.43
C GLN A 42 11.97 -3.03 -2.90
N PRO A 43 12.94 -3.79 -2.35
CA PRO A 43 13.15 -3.96 -0.89
C PRO A 43 13.59 -2.68 -0.17
N GLN A 44 14.15 -1.71 -0.90
CA GLN A 44 14.47 -0.39 -0.36
C GLN A 44 13.22 0.48 -0.20
N ARG A 45 12.20 0.24 -1.04
CA ARG A 45 10.96 1.00 -1.07
C ARG A 45 9.91 0.38 -0.17
N TYR A 46 9.76 -0.95 -0.16
CA TYR A 46 8.69 -1.64 0.57
C TYR A 46 9.26 -2.62 1.59
N LYS A 47 8.64 -2.66 2.77
CA LYS A 47 8.97 -3.60 3.84
C LYS A 47 7.71 -4.01 4.60
N LEU A 48 7.69 -5.22 5.17
CA LEU A 48 6.67 -5.60 6.14
C LEU A 48 7.02 -5.06 7.54
N ASP A 49 6.00 -4.64 8.27
CA ASP A 49 6.06 -4.18 9.66
C ASP A 49 5.05 -5.00 10.48
N GLY A 50 5.45 -6.22 10.83
CA GLY A 50 4.51 -7.22 11.34
C GLY A 50 3.67 -7.87 10.22
N PRO A 51 2.66 -8.67 10.58
CA PRO A 51 1.96 -9.55 9.63
C PRO A 51 0.99 -8.83 8.69
N SER A 52 0.47 -7.66 9.08
CA SER A 52 -0.64 -6.99 8.39
C SER A 52 -0.30 -5.59 7.89
N LYS A 53 0.96 -5.15 7.98
CA LYS A 53 1.34 -3.78 7.61
C LYS A 53 2.47 -3.76 6.60
N LEU A 54 2.23 -3.08 5.48
CA LEU A 54 3.22 -2.77 4.46
C LEU A 54 3.67 -1.33 4.64
N LYS A 55 4.95 -1.12 4.97
CA LYS A 55 5.60 0.19 4.94
C LYS A 55 6.13 0.48 3.55
N PHE A 56 6.03 1.75 3.14
CA PHE A 56 6.72 2.28 1.98
C PHE A 56 7.60 3.46 2.38
N SER A 57 8.81 3.55 1.82
CA SER A 57 9.81 4.57 2.13
C SER A 57 10.25 5.27 0.85
N LEU A 58 9.83 6.53 0.70
CA LEU A 58 9.94 7.32 -0.53
C LEU A 58 9.96 8.80 -0.17
N ASP A 59 10.64 9.63 -0.95
CA ASP A 59 10.44 11.07 -0.86
C ASP A 59 9.05 11.46 -1.41
N LEU A 60 8.14 11.77 -0.49
CA LEU A 60 6.77 12.23 -0.69
C LEU A 60 6.53 13.57 0.02
N SER A 61 7.57 14.41 0.08
CA SER A 61 7.56 15.76 0.66
C SER A 61 6.39 16.60 0.14
N GLU A 62 6.28 16.67 -1.19
CA GLU A 62 5.18 17.35 -1.89
C GLU A 62 3.83 16.67 -1.67
N ARG A 63 2.84 17.43 -1.16
CA ARG A 63 1.47 16.92 -0.94
C ARG A 63 0.83 16.33 -2.19
N PRO A 64 0.90 16.96 -3.39
CA PRO A 64 0.36 16.36 -4.61
C PRO A 64 1.03 15.03 -4.96
N LYS A 65 2.37 14.95 -4.88
CA LYS A 65 3.14 13.72 -5.14
C LYS A 65 2.70 12.58 -4.22
N ARG A 66 2.48 12.89 -2.94
CA ARG A 66 1.99 11.93 -1.95
C ARG A 66 0.59 11.40 -2.27
N LEU A 67 -0.32 12.28 -2.67
CA LEU A 67 -1.68 11.88 -3.07
C LEU A 67 -1.66 11.04 -4.35
N THR A 68 -0.88 11.42 -5.35
CA THR A 68 -0.72 10.64 -6.58
C THR A 68 -0.19 9.25 -6.28
N PHE A 69 0.90 9.14 -5.51
CA PHE A 69 1.48 7.85 -5.15
C PHE A 69 0.49 6.93 -4.41
N ILE A 70 -0.26 7.46 -3.45
CA ILE A 70 -1.27 6.68 -2.72
C ILE A 70 -2.38 6.20 -3.67
N SER A 71 -2.77 7.03 -4.66
CA SER A 71 -3.79 6.66 -5.63
C SER A 71 -3.36 5.51 -6.53
N GLU A 72 -2.13 5.60 -7.04
CA GLU A 72 -1.52 4.58 -7.89
C GLU A 72 -1.31 3.28 -7.12
N LEU A 73 -0.88 3.36 -5.85
CA LEU A 73 -0.70 2.17 -5.01
C LEU A 73 -2.04 1.43 -4.79
N LEU A 74 -3.11 2.17 -4.50
CA LEU A 74 -4.45 1.59 -4.36
C LEU A 74 -4.96 1.01 -5.68
N GLU A 75 -4.58 1.59 -6.82
CA GLU A 75 -4.92 1.06 -8.14
C GLU A 75 -4.21 -0.24 -8.44
N GLN A 76 -2.92 -0.33 -8.14
CA GLN A 76 -2.18 -1.58 -8.26
C GLN A 76 -2.81 -2.67 -7.39
N PHE A 77 -3.23 -2.35 -6.17
CA PHE A 77 -3.93 -3.32 -5.31
C PHE A 77 -5.29 -3.74 -5.89
N GLU A 78 -6.03 -2.84 -6.53
CA GLU A 78 -7.30 -3.18 -7.19
C GLU A 78 -7.13 -4.08 -8.42
N GLN A 79 -6.06 -3.87 -9.20
CA GLN A 79 -5.73 -4.69 -10.36
C GLN A 79 -5.23 -6.08 -9.97
N HIS A 80 -4.69 -6.25 -8.76
CA HIS A 80 -4.16 -7.50 -8.24
C HIS A 80 -4.98 -7.98 -7.03
N ARG A 81 -6.29 -8.13 -7.23
CA ARG A 81 -7.20 -8.70 -6.24
C ARG A 81 -7.35 -10.20 -6.45
N LEU A 82 -7.52 -10.94 -5.36
CA LEU A 82 -8.07 -12.29 -5.45
C LEU A 82 -9.54 -12.18 -5.91
N SER A 83 -9.86 -12.88 -6.99
CA SER A 83 -11.19 -12.96 -7.60
C SER A 83 -12.22 -13.58 -6.66
#